data_AF-D8QZT1-F1
#
_entry.id   AF-D8QZT1-F1
#
_cell.length_a   1.000
_cell.length_b   1.000
_cell.length_c   1.000
_cell.angle_alpha   90.00
_cell.angle_beta   90.00
_cell.angle_gamma   90.00
#
_symmetry.space_group_name_H-M   'P 1'
#
loop_
_entity.id
_entity.type
_entity.pdbx_description
1 polymer ?
#
loop_
_entity_poly.entity_id
_entity_poly.type
_entity_poly.pdbx_seq_one_letter_code
_entity_poly.pdbx_strand_id
1 'polypeptide(L)'
;MGTVVESATEQAKTLVAALCRQFYGLGWVSGTGGGVTLKVEDPQLPMADRLIVMAPSGVQKEKMNAEDMYVLDKNGAVLSTPLPLPPPHKPPKCTDCAPLFMKAYTMRNAGAVIHSHGMESCLVTMIDPGAKEFRITHMEMIKGIKGHGYYDELVVPIIENSAYEYELTDSLAAAIAAYPRTTAVLVRNHGIYVWGDSWISAKTQAECYHYLFDAALKLRQFGLDHTNPLHGPVKKLSLAAPKKNYPRVILLDIEGTTTPISFVTDVLFPYARDNVGKHLSATYDSKETQDDLELLRQQASKDTKEGNVQAQLIPPSDAPKDEVIAAAERNVLAMIAADRKVTALKQLQGHIWRTGYKNGELKGQVFQDVPEALSLWHSAESKAYIYSSGSREAQRLIFGNTNFGDLRRYISGYFDTVTGNKREARSYTEIFLSVGADEPSQITFATDVLAEAVAAKEAGLDTVILERPGNAPLPSGHGFRTASTLLEI
;
A
#
# COMPACT_ATOMS: atom_id res chain seq x y z
N MET A 1 29.61 43.61 -29.82
CA MET A 1 29.24 42.80 -28.63
C MET A 1 27.80 43.07 -28.19
N GLY A 2 27.36 44.33 -28.04
CA GLY A 2 25.97 44.65 -27.65
C GLY A 2 24.86 44.04 -28.53
N THR A 3 25.01 44.09 -29.85
CA THR A 3 23.97 43.65 -30.80
C THR A 3 23.65 42.14 -30.78
N VAL A 4 24.63 41.30 -30.45
CA VAL A 4 24.43 39.83 -30.40
C VAL A 4 23.71 39.41 -29.12
N VAL A 5 24.09 40.01 -27.98
CA VAL A 5 23.46 39.76 -26.68
C VAL A 5 22.04 40.32 -26.65
N GLU A 6 21.82 41.50 -27.24
CA GLU A 6 20.48 42.07 -27.43
C GLU A 6 19.60 41.14 -28.28
N SER A 7 20.12 40.63 -29.40
CA SER A 7 19.38 39.69 -30.24
C SER A 7 19.05 38.37 -29.53
N ALA A 8 20.00 37.78 -28.79
CA ALA A 8 19.77 36.55 -28.02
C ALA A 8 18.77 36.78 -26.87
N THR A 9 18.80 37.95 -26.24
CA THR A 9 17.86 38.33 -25.18
C THR A 9 16.44 38.44 -25.74
N GLU A 10 16.24 39.07 -26.90
CA GLU A 10 14.92 39.15 -27.53
C GLU A 10 14.38 37.78 -27.98
N GLN A 11 15.26 36.88 -28.45
CA GLN A 11 14.88 35.49 -28.74
C GLN A 11 14.44 34.76 -27.48
N ALA A 12 15.17 34.92 -26.37
CA ALA A 12 14.83 34.35 -25.07
C ALA A 12 13.46 34.84 -24.57
N LYS A 13 13.19 36.14 -24.67
CA LYS A 13 11.88 36.74 -24.31
C LYS A 13 10.74 36.18 -25.14
N THR A 14 10.93 36.10 -26.46
CA THR A 14 9.96 35.52 -27.39
C THR A 14 9.69 34.05 -27.05
N LEU A 15 10.73 33.28 -26.71
CA LEU A 15 10.62 31.88 -26.34
C LEU A 15 9.86 31.69 -25.02
N VAL A 16 10.10 32.50 -23.99
CA VAL A 16 9.34 32.44 -22.73
C VAL A 16 7.84 32.64 -22.99
N ALA A 17 7.47 33.65 -23.79
CA ALA A 17 6.09 33.91 -24.18
C ALA A 17 5.47 32.71 -24.93
N ALA A 18 6.19 32.15 -25.90
CA ALA A 18 5.74 31.00 -26.68
C ALA A 18 5.53 29.74 -25.82
N LEU A 19 6.48 29.44 -24.92
CA LEU A 19 6.40 28.31 -24.00
C LEU A 19 5.24 28.47 -23.01
N CYS A 20 5.04 29.66 -22.44
CA CYS A 20 3.89 29.92 -21.57
C CYS A 20 2.55 29.73 -22.29
N ARG A 21 2.44 30.14 -23.57
CA ARG A 21 1.25 29.87 -24.39
C ARG A 21 1.02 28.37 -24.60
N GLN A 22 2.08 27.61 -24.87
CA GLN A 22 2.00 26.15 -24.98
C GLN A 22 1.58 25.51 -23.65
N PHE A 23 2.23 25.88 -22.55
CA PHE A 23 1.96 25.34 -21.21
C PHE A 23 0.57 25.68 -20.71
N TYR A 24 0.01 26.84 -21.10
CA TYR A 24 -1.39 27.17 -20.82
C TYR A 24 -2.34 26.17 -21.48
N GLY A 25 -2.08 25.80 -22.74
CA GLY A 25 -2.84 24.78 -23.46
C GLY A 25 -2.74 23.38 -22.84
N LEU A 26 -1.65 23.09 -22.12
CA LEU A 26 -1.48 21.86 -21.33
C LEU A 26 -2.09 21.94 -19.91
N GLY A 27 -2.63 23.10 -19.53
CA GLY A 27 -3.20 23.34 -18.19
C GLY A 27 -2.18 23.66 -17.09
N TRP A 28 -0.88 23.74 -17.41
CA TRP A 28 0.20 23.89 -16.43
C TRP A 28 0.31 25.30 -15.84
N VAL A 29 -0.09 26.32 -16.58
CA VAL A 29 0.06 27.74 -16.19
C VAL A 29 -1.26 28.51 -16.29
N SER A 30 -2.36 27.85 -15.94
CA SER A 30 -3.71 28.44 -15.92
C SER A 30 -3.91 29.39 -14.74
N GLY A 31 -4.91 30.27 -14.80
CA GLY A 31 -5.26 31.13 -13.67
C GLY A 31 -4.17 32.11 -13.23
N THR A 32 -3.24 32.47 -14.13
CA THR A 32 -2.04 33.30 -13.89
C THR A 32 -0.92 32.64 -13.07
N GLY A 33 -1.14 31.43 -12.57
CA GLY A 33 -0.17 30.63 -11.82
C GLY A 33 0.87 29.96 -12.72
N GLY A 34 1.96 29.50 -12.11
CA GLY A 34 3.08 28.88 -12.82
C GLY A 34 3.84 29.82 -13.77
N GLY A 35 4.79 29.26 -14.52
CA GLY A 35 5.58 30.00 -15.50
C GLY A 35 6.87 29.28 -15.88
N VAL A 36 7.65 29.94 -16.74
CA VAL A 36 8.99 29.47 -17.12
C VAL A 36 9.96 30.64 -17.07
N THR A 37 11.19 30.34 -16.67
CA THR A 37 12.34 31.24 -16.75
C THR A 37 13.49 30.52 -17.42
N LEU A 38 14.30 31.26 -18.18
CA LEU A 38 15.45 30.71 -18.88
C LEU A 38 16.62 31.68 -18.88
N LYS A 39 17.82 31.12 -18.93
CA LYS A 39 19.05 31.86 -19.18
C LYS A 39 19.20 32.12 -20.67
N VAL A 40 19.55 33.35 -21.01
CA VAL A 40 19.81 33.77 -22.40
C VAL A 40 20.98 32.95 -22.95
N GLU A 41 20.80 32.34 -24.12
CA GLU A 41 21.87 31.58 -24.77
C GLU A 41 22.95 32.52 -25.33
N ASP A 42 23.96 32.79 -24.51
CA ASP A 42 25.15 33.55 -24.92
C ASP A 42 26.40 32.63 -24.91
N PRO A 43 26.92 32.23 -26.09
CA PRO A 43 28.09 31.37 -26.17
C PRO A 43 29.38 32.03 -25.66
N GLN A 44 29.41 33.35 -25.48
CA GLN A 44 30.57 34.08 -24.95
C GLN A 44 30.64 34.04 -23.42
N LEU A 45 29.53 33.71 -22.75
CA LEU A 45 29.45 33.64 -21.30
C LEU A 45 29.24 32.20 -20.79
N PRO A 46 29.94 31.80 -19.72
CA PRO A 46 29.62 30.58 -18.99
C PRO A 46 28.14 30.56 -18.57
N MET A 47 27.51 29.37 -18.51
CA MET A 47 26.11 29.24 -18.12
C MET A 47 25.79 29.93 -16.79
N ALA A 48 26.71 29.89 -15.82
CA ALA A 48 26.55 30.52 -14.52
C ALA A 48 26.39 32.05 -14.59
N ASP A 49 26.94 32.71 -15.62
CA ASP A 49 27.03 34.16 -15.72
C ASP A 49 26.03 34.78 -16.72
N ARG A 50 25.21 33.96 -17.38
CA ARG A 50 24.24 34.41 -18.39
C ARG A 50 23.07 35.17 -17.76
N LEU A 51 22.55 36.12 -18.52
CA LEU A 51 21.32 36.86 -18.19
C LEU A 51 20.12 35.91 -18.05
N ILE A 52 19.15 36.30 -17.23
CA ILE A 52 17.94 35.51 -16.95
C ILE A 52 16.72 36.29 -17.44
N VAL A 53 15.80 35.60 -18.12
CA VAL A 53 14.52 36.16 -18.54
C VAL A 53 13.41 35.61 -17.65
N MET A 54 12.56 36.49 -17.12
CA MET A 54 11.42 36.15 -16.26
C MET A 54 10.13 36.82 -16.70
N ALA A 55 9.03 36.08 -16.58
CA ALA A 55 7.69 36.59 -16.83
C ALA A 55 7.17 37.48 -15.67
N PRO A 56 6.23 38.40 -15.94
CA PRO A 56 5.55 39.17 -14.90
C PRO A 56 4.57 38.32 -14.08
N SER A 57 4.33 38.75 -12.83
CA SER A 57 3.34 38.17 -11.92
C SER A 57 1.91 38.55 -12.33
N GLY A 58 0.93 37.68 -12.06
CA GLY A 58 -0.49 37.99 -12.17
C GLY A 58 -1.05 38.28 -13.57
N VAL A 59 -0.27 38.00 -14.64
CA VAL A 59 -0.74 38.15 -16.03
C VAL A 59 -1.25 36.83 -16.62
N GLN A 60 -2.12 36.96 -17.63
CA GLN A 60 -2.56 35.87 -18.52
C GLN A 60 -1.36 35.34 -19.33
N LYS A 61 -0.87 34.16 -18.96
CA LYS A 61 0.40 33.61 -19.43
C LYS A 61 0.42 33.34 -20.94
N GLU A 62 -0.73 33.03 -21.52
CA GLU A 62 -0.91 32.75 -22.94
C GLU A 62 -0.91 33.99 -23.85
N LYS A 63 -1.10 35.18 -23.26
CA LYS A 63 -1.18 36.48 -23.96
C LYS A 63 0.08 37.32 -23.86
N MET A 64 1.11 36.83 -23.16
CA MET A 64 2.38 37.53 -23.03
C MET A 64 3.10 37.64 -24.38
N ASN A 65 3.84 38.72 -24.55
CA ASN A 65 4.75 38.97 -25.66
C ASN A 65 6.18 39.22 -25.14
N ALA A 66 7.12 39.43 -26.05
CA ALA A 66 8.53 39.64 -25.67
C ALA A 66 8.72 40.90 -24.82
N GLU A 67 7.97 41.98 -25.10
CA GLU A 67 8.09 43.26 -24.42
C GLU A 67 7.61 43.22 -22.95
N ASP A 68 6.86 42.17 -22.58
CA ASP A 68 6.33 42.00 -21.21
C ASP A 68 7.36 41.42 -20.23
N MET A 69 8.52 41.00 -20.72
CA MET A 69 9.49 40.21 -19.95
C MET A 69 10.49 41.08 -19.17
N TYR A 70 10.85 40.59 -17.99
CA TYR A 70 11.97 41.11 -17.20
C TYR A 70 13.28 40.47 -17.65
N VAL A 71 14.38 41.24 -17.59
CA VAL A 71 15.75 40.73 -17.75
C VAL A 71 16.51 40.98 -16.46
N LEU A 72 17.11 39.93 -15.92
CA LEU A 72 17.84 39.93 -14.65
C LEU A 72 19.30 39.51 -14.91
N ASP A 73 20.19 39.94 -14.02
CA ASP A 73 21.56 39.43 -13.97
C ASP A 73 21.63 38.02 -13.33
N LYS A 74 22.84 37.46 -13.26
CA LYS A 74 23.09 36.13 -12.66
C LYS A 74 22.74 36.02 -11.16
N ASN A 75 22.64 37.14 -10.46
CA ASN A 75 22.31 37.21 -9.04
C ASN A 75 20.81 37.48 -8.81
N GLY A 76 20.03 37.69 -9.88
CA GLY A 76 18.61 38.02 -9.80
C GLY A 76 18.32 39.52 -9.65
N ALA A 77 19.29 40.39 -9.86
CA ALA A 77 19.05 41.83 -9.91
C ALA A 77 18.40 42.21 -11.25
N VAL A 78 17.32 43.00 -11.21
CA VAL A 78 16.59 43.42 -12.42
C VAL A 78 17.41 44.46 -13.19
N LEU A 79 17.71 44.14 -14.46
CA LEU A 79 18.41 45.02 -15.40
C LEU A 79 17.45 45.73 -16.35
N SER A 80 16.35 45.09 -16.72
CA SER A 80 15.31 45.63 -17.60
C SER A 80 13.93 45.23 -17.12
N THR A 81 12.98 46.17 -17.18
CA THR A 81 11.57 45.96 -16.87
C THR A 81 10.69 46.23 -18.09
N PRO A 82 9.54 45.55 -18.22
CA PRO A 82 8.51 45.92 -19.19
C PRO A 82 8.00 47.34 -18.97
N LEU A 83 7.54 47.98 -20.05
CA LEU A 83 6.97 49.33 -19.98
C LEU A 83 5.62 49.30 -19.23
N PRO A 84 5.37 50.25 -18.32
CA PRO A 84 4.08 50.33 -17.66
C PRO A 84 2.99 50.73 -18.64
N LEU A 85 1.88 50.00 -18.63
CA LEU A 85 0.67 50.38 -19.35
C LEU A 85 0.04 51.64 -18.71
N PRO A 86 -0.65 52.49 -19.50
CA PRO A 86 -1.32 53.66 -18.96
C PRO A 86 -2.43 53.27 -17.96
N PRO A 87 -2.85 54.20 -17.07
CA PRO A 87 -3.92 53.97 -16.11
C PRO A 87 -5.21 53.43 -16.78
N PRO A 88 -5.95 52.50 -16.14
CA PRO A 88 -5.90 52.11 -14.73
C PRO A 88 -5.01 50.88 -14.43
N HIS A 89 -4.11 50.48 -15.34
CA HIS A 89 -3.27 49.30 -15.13
C HIS A 89 -2.21 49.53 -14.05
N LYS A 90 -2.01 48.54 -13.18
CA LYS A 90 -0.91 48.56 -12.20
C LYS A 90 0.42 48.35 -12.93
N PRO A 91 1.52 48.94 -12.44
CA PRO A 91 2.85 48.61 -12.95
C PRO A 91 3.09 47.11 -12.89
N PRO A 92 3.72 46.51 -13.92
CA PRO A 92 4.06 45.10 -13.90
C PRO A 92 4.96 44.83 -12.69
N LYS A 93 4.84 43.63 -12.11
CA LYS A 93 5.70 43.13 -11.04
C LYS A 93 6.42 41.88 -11.55
N CYS A 94 7.68 41.71 -11.21
CA CYS A 94 8.37 40.43 -11.48
C CYS A 94 7.67 39.29 -10.73
N THR A 95 7.75 38.07 -11.27
CA THR A 95 7.10 36.89 -10.69
C THR A 95 7.48 36.66 -9.22
N ASP A 96 6.48 36.29 -8.41
CA ASP A 96 6.67 35.89 -7.01
C ASP A 96 7.47 34.57 -6.88
N CYS A 97 7.57 33.80 -7.97
CA CYS A 97 8.39 32.60 -8.05
C CYS A 97 9.90 32.88 -8.19
N ALA A 98 10.31 34.15 -8.37
CA ALA A 98 11.69 34.51 -8.67
C ALA A 98 12.70 33.95 -7.65
N PRO A 99 12.50 34.06 -6.31
CA PRO A 99 13.42 33.48 -5.34
C PRO A 99 13.59 31.96 -5.48
N LEU A 100 12.52 31.24 -5.80
CA LEU A 100 12.53 29.79 -5.98
C LEU A 100 13.29 29.39 -7.25
N PHE A 101 13.06 30.11 -8.35
CA PHE A 101 13.82 29.91 -9.59
C PHE A 101 15.32 30.15 -9.39
N MET A 102 15.68 31.20 -8.63
CA MET A 102 17.08 31.49 -8.32
C MET A 102 17.75 30.38 -7.53
N LYS A 103 17.04 29.61 -6.69
CA LYS A 103 17.62 28.43 -6.03
C LYS A 103 18.04 27.35 -7.02
N ALA A 104 17.22 27.04 -8.02
CA ALA A 104 17.60 26.09 -9.07
C ALA A 104 18.80 26.61 -9.89
N TYR A 105 18.85 27.90 -10.20
CA TYR A 105 20.00 28.50 -10.90
C TYR A 105 21.29 28.42 -10.10
N THR A 106 21.25 28.78 -8.81
CA THR A 106 22.45 28.86 -7.97
C THR A 106 22.92 27.50 -7.45
N MET A 107 22.00 26.59 -7.12
CA MET A 107 22.33 25.29 -6.51
C MET A 107 22.46 24.15 -7.53
N ARG A 108 21.96 24.33 -8.76
CA ARG A 108 21.98 23.29 -9.80
C ARG A 108 22.53 23.76 -11.14
N ASN A 109 23.00 25.01 -11.23
CA ASN A 109 23.46 25.61 -12.49
C ASN A 109 22.46 25.40 -13.64
N ALA A 110 21.16 25.53 -13.34
CA ALA A 110 20.11 25.33 -14.32
C ALA A 110 20.25 26.32 -15.49
N GLY A 111 19.85 25.89 -16.69
CA GLY A 111 19.64 26.76 -17.85
C GLY A 111 18.19 27.26 -17.93
N ALA A 112 17.23 26.50 -17.41
CA ALA A 112 15.83 26.91 -17.34
C ALA A 112 15.11 26.24 -16.16
N VAL A 113 14.04 26.88 -15.70
CA VAL A 113 13.17 26.40 -14.62
C VAL A 113 11.71 26.60 -15.03
N ILE A 114 10.89 25.58 -14.82
CA ILE A 114 9.45 25.57 -15.07
C ILE A 114 8.75 25.37 -13.74
N HIS A 115 7.75 26.21 -13.48
CA HIS A 115 6.79 26.01 -12.41
C HIS A 115 5.43 25.71 -13.03
N SER A 116 4.83 24.59 -12.64
CA SER A 116 3.53 24.14 -13.13
C SER A 116 2.55 23.93 -11.98
N HIS A 117 1.30 24.34 -12.21
CA HIS A 117 0.13 24.09 -11.36
C HIS A 117 -0.75 22.98 -11.98
N GLY A 118 -0.14 22.09 -12.78
CA GLY A 118 -0.86 20.97 -13.40
C GLY A 118 -1.61 20.14 -12.35
N MET A 119 -2.87 19.79 -12.66
CA MET A 119 -3.79 19.17 -11.70
C MET A 119 -3.23 17.84 -11.16
N GLU A 120 -2.65 17.03 -12.05
CA GLU A 120 -1.97 15.79 -11.70
C GLU A 120 -0.80 16.00 -10.72
N SER A 121 0.01 17.05 -10.90
CA SER A 121 1.09 17.38 -9.96
C SER A 121 0.57 17.82 -8.60
N CYS A 122 -0.61 18.45 -8.54
CA CYS A 122 -1.29 18.79 -7.29
C CYS A 122 -1.85 17.52 -6.62
N LEU A 123 -2.65 16.73 -7.34
CA LEU A 123 -3.36 15.56 -6.81
C LEU A 123 -2.42 14.43 -6.39
N VAL A 124 -1.30 14.23 -7.09
CA VAL A 124 -0.36 13.15 -6.76
C VAL A 124 0.22 13.31 -5.34
N THR A 125 0.32 14.55 -4.85
CA THR A 125 0.79 14.85 -3.49
C THR A 125 -0.24 14.52 -2.39
N MET A 126 -1.50 14.28 -2.78
CA MET A 126 -2.61 13.95 -1.88
C MET A 126 -2.86 12.43 -1.77
N ILE A 127 -2.21 11.64 -2.64
CA ILE A 127 -2.32 10.17 -2.67
C ILE A 127 -1.95 9.57 -1.31
N ASP A 128 -0.88 10.10 -0.71
CA ASP A 128 -0.47 9.84 0.67
C ASP A 128 -0.13 11.19 1.33
N PRO A 129 -1.05 11.75 2.13
CA PRO A 129 -0.86 13.04 2.79
C PRO A 129 0.36 13.08 3.73
N GLY A 130 0.86 11.94 4.20
CA GLY A 130 2.03 11.85 5.08
C GLY A 130 3.36 11.68 4.34
N ALA A 131 3.33 11.35 3.05
CA ALA A 131 4.53 11.07 2.28
C ALA A 131 5.38 12.32 2.03
N LYS A 132 6.69 12.23 2.25
CA LYS A 132 7.67 13.28 1.92
C LYS A 132 8.23 13.16 0.50
N GLU A 133 7.84 12.12 -0.22
CA GLU A 133 8.36 11.75 -1.52
C GLU A 133 7.25 11.15 -2.37
N PHE A 134 7.27 11.44 -3.66
CA PHE A 134 6.58 10.67 -4.68
C PHE A 134 7.55 9.66 -5.29
N ARG A 135 7.08 8.44 -5.53
CA ARG A 135 7.89 7.32 -6.05
C ARG A 135 7.16 6.66 -7.22
N ILE A 136 7.87 6.31 -8.29
CA ILE A 136 7.33 5.53 -9.41
C ILE A 136 8.45 4.76 -10.10
N THR A 137 8.16 3.58 -10.65
CA THR A 137 9.16 2.76 -11.34
C THR A 137 8.60 2.13 -12.62
N HIS A 138 9.44 1.54 -13.47
CA HIS A 138 9.06 0.70 -14.61
C HIS A 138 8.12 1.36 -15.64
N MET A 139 8.25 2.68 -15.79
CA MET A 139 7.55 3.49 -16.79
C MET A 139 8.54 4.05 -17.81
N GLU A 140 8.23 3.91 -19.11
CA GLU A 140 9.12 4.34 -20.21
C GLU A 140 9.53 5.83 -20.09
N MET A 141 8.62 6.67 -19.61
CA MET A 141 8.85 8.11 -19.45
C MET A 141 9.87 8.46 -18.35
N ILE A 142 10.26 7.51 -17.48
CA ILE A 142 11.35 7.72 -16.51
C ILE A 142 12.68 7.98 -17.22
N LYS A 143 12.91 7.37 -18.39
CA LYS A 143 14.12 7.59 -19.21
C LYS A 143 14.29 9.04 -19.67
N GLY A 144 13.21 9.82 -19.70
CA GLY A 144 13.25 11.23 -20.01
C GLY A 144 13.74 12.11 -18.86
N ILE A 145 13.89 11.55 -17.65
CA ILE A 145 14.43 12.24 -16.48
C ILE A 145 15.94 12.03 -16.41
N LYS A 146 16.70 13.12 -16.27
CA LYS A 146 18.16 13.08 -16.24
C LYS A 146 18.67 12.09 -15.18
N GLY A 147 19.55 11.19 -15.60
CA GLY A 147 20.19 10.20 -14.72
C GLY A 147 19.35 8.97 -14.39
N HIS A 148 18.23 8.73 -15.09
CA HIS A 148 17.37 7.57 -14.87
C HIS A 148 17.17 6.72 -16.14
N GLY A 149 17.04 5.42 -15.97
CA GLY A 149 16.64 4.43 -16.95
C GLY A 149 15.25 3.84 -16.68
N TYR A 150 14.79 2.95 -17.55
CA TYR A 150 13.45 2.35 -17.47
C TYR A 150 13.18 1.62 -16.14
N TYR A 151 14.16 0.85 -15.65
CA TYR A 151 14.05 0.02 -14.46
C TYR A 151 14.30 0.79 -13.15
N ASP A 152 14.72 2.05 -13.24
CA ASP A 152 15.03 2.83 -12.04
C ASP A 152 13.75 3.22 -11.29
N GLU A 153 13.90 3.43 -9.99
CA GLU A 153 12.90 4.10 -9.17
C GLU A 153 13.14 5.61 -9.24
N LEU A 154 12.16 6.35 -9.75
CA LEU A 154 12.15 7.80 -9.71
C LEU A 154 11.61 8.27 -8.36
N VAL A 155 12.39 9.09 -7.66
CA VAL A 155 12.01 9.72 -6.39
C VAL A 155 11.95 11.23 -6.56
N VAL A 156 10.81 11.83 -6.22
CA VAL A 156 10.59 13.29 -6.26
C VAL A 156 10.22 13.79 -4.86
N PRO A 157 11.02 14.67 -4.23
CA PRO A 157 10.68 15.20 -2.92
C PRO A 157 9.42 16.06 -2.95
N ILE A 158 8.64 15.99 -1.87
CA ILE A 158 7.42 16.78 -1.63
C ILE A 158 7.69 17.73 -0.46
N ILE A 159 7.48 19.03 -0.68
CA ILE A 159 7.49 20.05 0.37
C ILE A 159 6.06 20.52 0.67
N GLU A 160 5.83 20.98 1.91
CA GLU A 160 4.55 21.57 2.29
C GLU A 160 4.39 22.96 1.66
N ASN A 161 3.15 23.29 1.28
CA ASN A 161 2.83 24.61 0.75
C ASN A 161 2.79 25.67 1.86
N SER A 162 2.95 26.94 1.47
CA SER A 162 2.74 28.10 2.35
C SER A 162 1.80 29.10 1.69
N ALA A 163 1.31 30.06 2.49
CA ALA A 163 0.41 31.13 2.03
C ALA A 163 1.09 32.10 1.04
N TYR A 164 2.41 32.24 1.14
CA TYR A 164 3.20 33.10 0.27
C TYR A 164 4.35 32.32 -0.36
N GLU A 165 4.57 32.48 -1.68
CA GLU A 165 5.57 31.67 -2.38
C GLU A 165 7.00 31.89 -1.86
N TYR A 166 7.35 33.11 -1.42
CA TYR A 166 8.70 33.39 -0.92
C TYR A 166 9.08 32.54 0.31
N GLU A 167 8.10 32.08 1.10
CA GLU A 167 8.31 31.25 2.29
C GLU A 167 8.70 29.80 1.94
N LEU A 168 8.45 29.38 0.69
CA LEU A 168 8.86 28.06 0.19
C LEU A 168 10.36 28.00 -0.15
N THR A 169 11.05 29.13 -0.17
CA THR A 169 12.43 29.22 -0.67
C THR A 169 13.39 28.32 0.12
N ASP A 170 13.27 28.28 1.45
CA ASP A 170 14.15 27.51 2.32
C ASP A 170 13.85 26.02 2.28
N SER A 171 12.57 25.63 2.26
CA SER A 171 12.15 24.23 2.13
C SER A 171 12.52 23.66 0.76
N LEU A 172 12.36 24.44 -0.31
CA LEU A 172 12.83 24.08 -1.65
C LEU A 172 14.36 23.90 -1.66
N ALA A 173 15.11 24.83 -1.08
CA ALA A 173 16.57 24.73 -1.01
C ALA A 173 17.02 23.49 -0.21
N ALA A 174 16.36 23.18 0.91
CA ALA A 174 16.60 21.98 1.70
C ALA A 174 16.30 20.69 0.91
N ALA A 175 15.18 20.65 0.18
CA ALA A 175 14.82 19.53 -0.69
C ALA A 175 15.85 19.36 -1.83
N ILE A 176 16.26 20.45 -2.46
CA ILE A 176 17.35 20.42 -3.44
C ILE A 176 18.60 19.83 -2.77
N ALA A 177 19.06 20.34 -1.63
CA ALA A 177 20.26 19.82 -0.97
C ALA A 177 20.19 18.33 -0.60
N ALA A 178 19.05 17.87 -0.07
CA ALA A 178 18.87 16.49 0.37
C ALA A 178 18.77 15.49 -0.80
N TYR A 179 18.31 15.92 -1.97
CA TYR A 179 18.13 15.07 -3.15
C TYR A 179 19.06 15.54 -4.30
N PRO A 180 20.36 15.19 -4.26
CA PRO A 180 21.35 15.72 -5.21
C PRO A 180 21.05 15.36 -6.67
N ARG A 181 20.39 14.21 -6.90
CA ARG A 181 20.01 13.74 -8.25
C ARG A 181 18.65 14.25 -8.74
N THR A 182 17.86 14.92 -7.89
CA THR A 182 16.54 15.38 -8.34
C THR A 182 16.66 16.53 -9.33
N THR A 183 15.74 16.55 -10.30
CA THR A 183 15.51 17.68 -11.21
C THR A 183 14.17 18.35 -10.98
N ALA A 184 13.45 17.95 -9.93
CA ALA A 184 12.18 18.55 -9.55
C ALA A 184 11.89 18.50 -8.04
N VAL A 185 10.98 19.37 -7.60
CA VAL A 185 10.36 19.33 -6.26
C VAL A 185 8.86 19.57 -6.40
N LEU A 186 8.06 18.67 -5.83
CA LEU A 186 6.62 18.83 -5.69
C LEU A 186 6.30 19.71 -4.49
N VAL A 187 5.27 20.55 -4.62
CA VAL A 187 4.71 21.37 -3.55
C VAL A 187 3.29 20.88 -3.30
N ARG A 188 3.03 20.39 -2.08
CA ARG A 188 1.75 19.73 -1.74
C ARG A 188 0.57 20.66 -2.00
N ASN A 189 -0.50 20.15 -2.61
CA ASN A 189 -1.71 20.93 -2.92
C ASN A 189 -1.46 22.18 -3.80
N HIS A 190 -0.35 22.24 -4.53
CA HIS A 190 0.05 23.41 -5.29
C HIS A 190 0.54 23.03 -6.69
N GLY A 191 1.65 22.30 -6.81
CA GLY A 191 2.23 22.02 -8.12
C GLY A 191 3.65 21.50 -8.06
N ILE A 192 4.47 21.83 -9.06
CA ILE A 192 5.84 21.35 -9.19
C ILE A 192 6.80 22.44 -9.71
N TYR A 193 8.06 22.36 -9.27
CA TYR A 193 9.19 23.07 -9.87
C TYR A 193 10.11 22.06 -10.56
N VAL A 194 10.45 22.28 -11.83
CA VAL A 194 11.31 21.40 -12.65
C VAL A 194 12.43 22.23 -13.27
N TRP A 195 13.67 21.75 -13.28
CA TRP A 195 14.80 22.44 -13.90
C TRP A 195 15.65 21.52 -14.78
N GLY A 196 16.31 22.13 -15.76
CA GLY A 196 17.21 21.44 -16.70
C GLY A 196 18.42 22.31 -17.04
N ASP A 197 19.41 21.73 -17.71
CA ASP A 197 20.60 22.45 -18.22
C ASP A 197 20.28 23.37 -19.41
N SER A 198 19.12 23.18 -20.02
CA SER A 198 18.56 23.96 -21.12
C SER A 198 17.04 24.02 -20.98
N TRP A 199 16.40 24.94 -21.70
CA TRP A 199 14.93 25.00 -21.77
C TRP A 199 14.35 23.72 -22.37
N ILE A 200 15.05 23.09 -23.32
CA ILE A 200 14.67 21.81 -23.94
C ILE A 200 14.65 20.73 -22.87
N SER A 201 15.74 20.56 -22.13
CA SER A 201 15.84 19.56 -21.05
C SER A 201 14.79 19.82 -19.96
N ALA A 202 14.63 21.07 -19.50
CA ALA A 202 13.63 21.41 -18.49
C ALA A 202 12.22 21.06 -18.95
N LYS A 203 11.86 21.41 -20.20
CA LYS A 203 10.56 21.11 -20.79
C LYS A 203 10.32 19.61 -20.94
N THR A 204 11.26 18.88 -21.54
CA THR A 204 11.13 17.42 -21.75
C THR A 204 10.96 16.69 -20.43
N GLN A 205 11.74 17.05 -19.41
CA GLN A 205 11.57 16.47 -18.07
C GLN A 205 10.22 16.84 -17.45
N ALA A 206 9.76 18.09 -17.60
CA ALA A 206 8.45 18.49 -17.11
C ALA A 206 7.33 17.66 -17.76
N GLU A 207 7.38 17.44 -19.07
CA GLU A 207 6.43 16.58 -19.79
C GLU A 207 6.46 15.14 -19.24
N CYS A 208 7.65 14.60 -18.95
CA CYS A 208 7.79 13.27 -18.35
C CYS A 208 7.25 13.23 -16.92
N TYR A 209 7.55 14.21 -16.07
CA TYR A 209 7.01 14.27 -14.71
C TYR A 209 5.48 14.34 -14.71
N HIS A 210 4.90 15.25 -15.50
CA HIS A 210 3.45 15.37 -15.62
C HIS A 210 2.80 14.07 -16.13
N TYR A 211 3.40 13.41 -17.12
CA TYR A 211 2.95 12.09 -17.56
C TYR A 211 3.00 11.06 -16.43
N LEU A 212 4.11 11.00 -15.68
CA LEU A 212 4.31 10.01 -14.62
C LEU A 212 3.35 10.22 -13.45
N PHE A 213 3.01 11.47 -13.11
CA PHE A 213 1.99 11.77 -12.09
C PHE A 213 0.60 11.35 -12.54
N ASP A 214 0.22 11.67 -13.77
CA ASP A 214 -1.06 11.25 -14.35
C ASP A 214 -1.15 9.72 -14.44
N ALA A 215 -0.07 9.05 -14.85
CA ALA A 215 0.03 7.59 -14.85
C ALA A 215 -0.14 7.02 -13.44
N ALA A 216 0.55 7.56 -12.43
CA ALA A 216 0.42 7.10 -11.04
C ALA A 216 -1.02 7.23 -10.52
N LEU A 217 -1.68 8.36 -10.81
CA LEU A 217 -3.07 8.59 -10.44
C LEU A 217 -4.00 7.57 -11.12
N LYS A 218 -3.82 7.33 -12.42
CA LYS A 218 -4.62 6.35 -13.18
C LYS A 218 -4.37 4.91 -12.74
N LEU A 219 -3.11 4.53 -12.49
CA LEU A 219 -2.77 3.22 -11.95
C LEU A 219 -3.48 2.97 -10.63
N ARG A 220 -3.45 3.95 -9.72
CA ARG A 220 -4.17 3.85 -8.45
C ARG A 220 -5.69 3.75 -8.63
N GLN A 221 -6.26 4.47 -9.59
CA GLN A 221 -7.69 4.32 -9.95
C GLN A 221 -8.02 2.91 -10.46
N PHE A 222 -7.06 2.24 -11.12
CA PHE A 222 -7.20 0.85 -11.55
C PHE A 222 -6.85 -0.17 -10.46
N GLY A 223 -6.53 0.26 -9.24
CA GLY A 223 -6.10 -0.62 -8.14
C GLY A 223 -4.68 -1.17 -8.30
N LEU A 224 -3.87 -0.56 -9.17
CA LEU A 224 -2.47 -0.91 -9.39
C LEU A 224 -1.55 0.02 -8.60
N ASP A 225 -0.49 -0.53 -8.03
CA ASP A 225 0.54 0.24 -7.33
C ASP A 225 1.60 0.74 -8.32
N HIS A 226 1.73 2.05 -8.43
CA HIS A 226 2.69 2.73 -9.31
C HIS A 226 4.15 2.61 -8.82
N THR A 227 4.36 2.22 -7.57
CA THR A 227 5.68 1.92 -7.03
C THR A 227 6.10 0.47 -7.28
N ASN A 228 5.16 -0.38 -7.72
CA ASN A 228 5.41 -1.77 -8.02
C ASN A 228 5.70 -1.95 -9.52
N PRO A 229 6.73 -2.68 -9.94
CA PRO A 229 7.05 -2.92 -11.36
C PRO A 229 5.95 -3.64 -12.19
N LEU A 230 4.90 -4.18 -11.57
CA LEU A 230 3.95 -5.11 -12.19
C LEU A 230 2.69 -4.47 -12.82
N HIS A 231 2.75 -3.23 -13.28
CA HIS A 231 1.60 -2.48 -13.83
C HIS A 231 1.46 -2.49 -15.36
N GLY A 232 2.21 -3.36 -16.07
CA GLY A 232 2.15 -3.57 -17.54
C GLY A 232 1.24 -4.73 -17.98
N PRO A 233 1.06 -4.98 -19.30
CA PRO A 233 0.12 -5.99 -19.78
C PRO A 233 0.50 -7.39 -19.31
N VAL A 234 -0.48 -8.07 -18.70
CA VAL A 234 -0.49 -9.52 -18.52
C VAL A 234 -0.59 -10.19 -19.90
N LYS A 235 0.51 -10.19 -20.67
CA LYS A 235 0.67 -11.06 -21.84
C LYS A 235 1.75 -12.06 -21.54
N LYS A 236 1.32 -13.30 -21.33
CA LYS A 236 2.05 -14.57 -21.51
C LYS A 236 3.40 -14.38 -22.20
N LEU A 237 4.45 -14.14 -21.43
CA LEU A 237 5.83 -14.22 -21.89
C LEU A 237 6.59 -15.03 -20.86
N SER A 238 6.71 -16.31 -21.22
CA SER A 238 7.86 -17.15 -20.97
C SER A 238 9.15 -16.34 -21.19
N LEU A 239 9.62 -15.65 -20.15
CA LEU A 239 11.00 -15.25 -20.01
C LEU A 239 11.42 -15.64 -18.60
N ALA A 240 12.31 -16.61 -18.56
CA ALA A 240 12.91 -17.14 -17.36
C ALA A 240 13.68 -16.02 -16.63
N ALA A 241 13.01 -15.30 -15.74
CA ALA A 241 13.60 -15.13 -14.41
C ALA A 241 13.92 -16.53 -13.88
N PRO A 242 14.98 -16.74 -13.07
CA PRO A 242 15.14 -18.02 -12.40
C PRO A 242 13.84 -18.26 -11.63
N LYS A 243 13.01 -19.19 -12.13
CA LYS A 243 11.73 -19.51 -11.52
C LYS A 243 12.09 -19.96 -10.11
N LYS A 244 11.83 -19.13 -9.10
CA LYS A 244 11.29 -19.69 -7.87
C LYS A 244 10.02 -20.39 -8.34
N ASN A 245 10.09 -21.72 -8.40
CA ASN A 245 8.98 -22.56 -8.79
C ASN A 245 8.01 -22.48 -7.62
N TYR A 246 7.21 -21.40 -7.55
CA TYR A 246 6.23 -21.27 -6.49
C TYR A 246 5.24 -22.43 -6.62
N PRO A 247 4.86 -23.05 -5.49
CA PRO A 247 3.87 -24.11 -5.51
C PRO A 247 2.59 -23.61 -6.18
N ARG A 248 1.97 -24.44 -7.02
CA ARG A 248 0.73 -24.06 -7.71
C ARG A 248 -0.41 -23.86 -6.71
N VAL A 249 -0.40 -24.65 -5.64
CA VAL A 249 -1.31 -24.54 -4.51
C VAL A 249 -0.49 -24.50 -3.22
N ILE A 250 -0.81 -23.55 -2.35
CA ILE A 250 -0.23 -23.46 -1.01
C ILE A 250 -1.34 -23.78 -0.03
N LEU A 251 -1.09 -24.72 0.88
CA LEU A 251 -1.96 -25.03 2.00
C LEU A 251 -1.26 -24.58 3.28
N LEU A 252 -1.92 -23.75 4.08
CA LEU A 252 -1.34 -23.16 5.29
C LEU A 252 -2.10 -23.60 6.53
N ASP A 253 -1.36 -23.99 7.56
CA ASP A 253 -1.87 -23.99 8.93
C ASP A 253 -1.96 -22.57 9.52
N ILE A 254 -2.62 -22.41 10.67
CA ILE A 254 -2.78 -21.14 11.38
C ILE A 254 -1.81 -21.04 12.57
N GLU A 255 -2.08 -21.76 13.67
CA GLU A 255 -1.25 -21.70 14.88
C GLU A 255 0.17 -22.12 14.56
N GLY A 256 1.16 -21.40 15.09
CA GLY A 256 2.57 -21.70 14.89
C GLY A 256 3.08 -21.51 13.45
N THR A 257 2.22 -21.15 12.49
CA THR A 257 2.55 -21.06 11.07
C THR A 257 2.32 -19.65 10.51
N THR A 258 1.05 -19.22 10.39
CA THR A 258 0.70 -17.84 10.02
C THR A 258 0.50 -16.95 11.24
N THR A 259 0.14 -17.54 12.37
CA THR A 259 -0.31 -16.84 13.58
C THR A 259 0.45 -17.38 14.79
N PRO A 260 0.91 -16.53 15.72
CA PRO A 260 1.55 -17.00 16.95
C PRO A 260 0.64 -17.93 17.75
N ILE A 261 1.19 -19.02 18.29
CA ILE A 261 0.44 -19.95 19.15
C ILE A 261 -0.18 -19.20 20.34
N SER A 262 0.58 -18.28 20.94
CA SER A 262 0.14 -17.44 22.06
C SER A 262 -1.11 -16.61 21.74
N PHE A 263 -1.31 -16.19 20.49
CA PHE A 263 -2.53 -15.45 20.14
C PHE A 263 -3.77 -16.33 20.30
N VAL A 264 -3.69 -17.61 19.94
CA VAL A 264 -4.84 -18.50 20.05
C VAL A 264 -5.02 -18.96 21.50
N THR A 265 -3.94 -19.38 22.17
CA THR A 265 -3.98 -19.90 23.55
C THR A 265 -4.22 -18.82 24.60
N ASP A 266 -3.66 -17.63 24.42
CA ASP A 266 -3.63 -16.59 25.46
C ASP A 266 -4.62 -15.45 25.16
N VAL A 267 -5.14 -15.36 23.93
CA VAL A 267 -6.11 -14.33 23.53
C VAL A 267 -7.44 -14.92 23.09
N LEU A 268 -7.50 -15.73 22.03
CA LEU A 268 -8.80 -16.17 21.47
C LEU A 268 -9.60 -17.06 22.42
N PHE A 269 -8.99 -18.13 22.96
CA PHE A 269 -9.70 -19.03 23.87
C PHE A 269 -10.07 -18.34 25.20
N PRO A 270 -9.17 -17.59 25.86
CA PRO A 270 -9.52 -16.81 27.04
C PRO A 270 -10.62 -15.77 26.76
N TYR A 271 -10.58 -15.07 25.63
CA TYR A 271 -11.64 -14.14 25.26
C TYR A 271 -13.00 -14.82 25.16
N ALA A 272 -13.08 -15.97 24.50
CA ALA A 272 -14.33 -16.73 24.41
C ALA A 272 -14.84 -17.14 25.80
N ARG A 273 -13.93 -17.66 26.65
CA ARG A 273 -14.23 -18.07 28.04
C ARG A 273 -14.75 -16.91 28.88
N ASP A 274 -14.10 -15.75 28.81
CA ASP A 274 -14.38 -14.62 29.70
C ASP A 274 -15.59 -13.78 29.24
N ASN A 275 -16.07 -13.98 28.00
CA ASN A 275 -17.16 -13.22 27.42
C ASN A 275 -18.44 -14.04 27.15
N VAL A 276 -18.53 -15.29 27.62
CA VAL A 276 -19.73 -16.12 27.42
C VAL A 276 -20.98 -15.43 27.97
N GLY A 277 -20.99 -15.09 29.27
CA GLY A 277 -22.13 -14.42 29.90
C GLY A 277 -22.46 -13.09 29.23
N LYS A 278 -21.45 -12.23 28.99
CA LYS A 278 -21.62 -10.93 28.33
C LYS A 278 -22.27 -11.07 26.96
N HIS A 279 -21.80 -12.01 26.13
CA HIS A 279 -22.35 -12.27 24.80
C HIS A 279 -23.80 -12.75 24.89
N LEU A 280 -24.05 -13.82 25.67
CA LEU A 280 -25.39 -14.39 25.83
C LEU A 280 -26.39 -13.36 26.36
N SER A 281 -26.02 -12.52 27.33
CA SER A 281 -26.90 -11.45 27.84
C SER A 281 -27.23 -10.41 26.77
N ALA A 282 -26.23 -10.00 25.98
CA ALA A 282 -26.39 -8.97 24.96
C ALA A 282 -27.18 -9.44 23.73
N THR A 283 -27.08 -10.72 23.37
CA THR A 283 -27.68 -11.27 22.15
C THR A 283 -28.80 -12.27 22.40
N TYR A 284 -29.21 -12.49 23.65
CA TYR A 284 -30.19 -13.51 24.06
C TYR A 284 -31.41 -13.59 23.17
N ASP A 285 -32.04 -12.44 22.88
CA ASP A 285 -33.31 -12.36 22.15
C ASP A 285 -33.13 -12.54 20.62
N SER A 286 -31.89 -12.68 20.14
CA SER A 286 -31.60 -12.97 18.75
C SER A 286 -31.88 -14.42 18.41
N LYS A 287 -32.35 -14.66 17.18
CA LYS A 287 -32.59 -16.02 16.67
C LYS A 287 -31.33 -16.89 16.72
N GLU A 288 -30.18 -16.32 16.39
CA GLU A 288 -28.89 -17.01 16.39
C GLU A 288 -28.51 -17.52 17.79
N THR A 289 -28.60 -16.67 18.82
CA THR A 289 -28.30 -17.08 20.20
C THR A 289 -29.31 -18.08 20.74
N GLN A 290 -30.59 -17.98 20.35
CA GLN A 290 -31.58 -19.01 20.72
C GLN A 290 -31.26 -20.37 20.09
N ASP A 291 -30.77 -20.40 18.85
CA ASP A 291 -30.35 -21.64 18.19
C ASP A 291 -29.09 -22.22 18.85
N ASP A 292 -28.13 -21.38 19.25
CA ASP A 292 -26.94 -21.82 20.01
C ASP A 292 -27.34 -22.44 21.37
N LEU A 293 -28.23 -21.79 22.12
CA LEU A 293 -28.71 -22.28 23.40
C LEU A 293 -29.43 -23.63 23.26
N GLU A 294 -30.22 -23.80 22.20
CA GLU A 294 -30.88 -25.06 21.92
C GLU A 294 -29.88 -26.18 21.59
N LEU A 295 -28.85 -25.89 20.81
CA LEU A 295 -27.81 -26.87 20.51
C LEU A 295 -27.01 -27.24 21.76
N LEU A 296 -26.73 -26.29 22.65
CA LEU A 296 -26.11 -26.53 23.94
C LEU A 296 -26.99 -27.39 24.86
N ARG A 297 -28.32 -27.17 24.89
CA ARG A 297 -29.27 -28.03 25.64
C ARG A 297 -29.23 -29.47 25.15
N GLN A 298 -29.22 -29.67 23.84
CA GLN A 298 -29.15 -31.00 23.22
C GLN A 298 -27.83 -31.69 23.57
N GLN A 299 -26.71 -30.97 23.50
CA GLN A 299 -25.40 -31.49 23.88
C GLN A 299 -25.37 -31.88 25.36
N ALA A 300 -25.84 -31.01 26.27
CA ALA A 300 -25.90 -31.28 27.71
C ALA A 300 -26.79 -32.50 28.05
N SER A 301 -27.91 -32.64 27.35
CA SER A 301 -28.81 -33.80 27.51
C SER A 301 -28.15 -35.10 27.05
N LYS A 302 -27.40 -35.05 25.93
CA LYS A 302 -26.62 -36.17 25.43
C LYS A 302 -25.53 -36.57 26.42
N ASP A 303 -24.77 -35.60 26.92
CA ASP A 303 -23.68 -35.85 27.87
C ASP A 303 -24.17 -36.49 29.17
N THR A 304 -25.33 -36.04 29.68
CA THR A 304 -25.97 -36.64 30.85
C THR A 304 -26.35 -38.10 30.59
N LYS A 305 -26.92 -38.42 29.42
CA LYS A 305 -27.29 -39.80 29.05
C LYS A 305 -26.08 -40.71 28.89
N GLU A 306 -24.95 -40.16 28.44
CA GLU A 306 -23.68 -40.88 28.29
C GLU A 306 -22.91 -41.00 29.62
N GLY A 307 -23.49 -40.52 30.74
CA GLY A 307 -22.90 -40.67 32.07
C GLY A 307 -21.78 -39.69 32.39
N ASN A 308 -21.67 -38.58 31.64
CA ASN A 308 -20.68 -37.55 31.92
C ASN A 308 -21.05 -36.78 33.21
N VAL A 309 -20.30 -37.04 34.29
CA VAL A 309 -20.50 -36.42 35.61
C VAL A 309 -20.31 -34.89 35.62
N GLN A 310 -19.68 -34.32 34.58
CA GLN A 310 -19.48 -32.89 34.44
C GLN A 310 -20.57 -32.20 33.60
N ALA A 311 -21.56 -32.95 33.10
CA ALA A 311 -22.65 -32.39 32.31
C ALA A 311 -23.49 -31.41 33.15
N GLN A 312 -23.62 -30.18 32.66
CA GLN A 312 -24.45 -29.15 33.26
C GLN A 312 -25.71 -28.96 32.41
N LEU A 313 -26.89 -29.31 32.91
CA LEU A 313 -28.13 -29.10 32.17
C LEU A 313 -28.46 -27.61 32.05
N ILE A 314 -29.02 -27.24 30.90
CA ILE A 314 -29.51 -25.88 30.63
C ILE A 314 -31.04 -25.92 30.70
N PRO A 315 -31.70 -25.04 31.47
CA PRO A 315 -33.16 -24.99 31.57
C PRO A 315 -33.85 -24.77 30.22
N PRO A 316 -35.15 -25.14 30.09
CA PRO A 316 -35.94 -24.88 28.90
C PRO A 316 -36.09 -23.37 28.61
N SER A 317 -36.53 -23.04 27.40
CA SER A 317 -36.60 -21.65 26.91
C SER A 317 -37.63 -20.76 27.61
N ASP A 318 -38.58 -21.35 28.34
CA ASP A 318 -39.60 -20.67 29.15
C ASP A 318 -39.12 -20.34 30.58
N ALA A 319 -37.94 -20.81 30.98
CA ALA A 319 -37.31 -20.44 32.24
C ALA A 319 -36.84 -18.97 32.22
N PRO A 320 -36.65 -18.33 33.40
CA PRO A 320 -36.15 -16.96 33.47
C PRO A 320 -34.82 -16.78 32.72
N LYS A 321 -34.72 -15.70 31.92
CA LYS A 321 -33.55 -15.38 31.07
C LYS A 321 -32.22 -15.49 31.80
N ASP A 322 -32.12 -14.93 33.01
CA ASP A 322 -30.89 -14.91 33.79
C ASP A 322 -30.48 -16.33 34.26
N GLU A 323 -31.45 -17.20 34.55
CA GLU A 323 -31.18 -18.60 34.91
C GLU A 323 -30.66 -19.41 33.72
N VAL A 324 -31.25 -19.20 32.53
CA VAL A 324 -30.81 -19.85 31.28
C VAL A 324 -29.38 -19.43 30.95
N ILE A 325 -29.07 -18.13 31.00
CA ILE A 325 -27.73 -17.61 30.72
C ILE A 325 -26.71 -18.16 31.72
N ALA A 326 -26.99 -18.11 33.02
CA ALA A 326 -26.07 -18.61 34.05
C ALA A 326 -25.83 -20.12 33.93
N ALA A 327 -26.85 -20.91 33.56
CA ALA A 327 -26.69 -22.33 33.31
C ALA A 327 -25.88 -22.62 32.03
N ALA A 328 -26.15 -21.90 30.94
CA ALA A 328 -25.40 -22.01 29.69
C ALA A 328 -23.93 -21.62 29.87
N GLU A 329 -23.65 -20.54 30.58
CA GLU A 329 -22.29 -20.11 30.91
C GLU A 329 -21.54 -21.18 31.71
N ARG A 330 -22.14 -21.72 32.79
CA ARG A 330 -21.53 -22.83 33.54
C ARG A 330 -21.27 -24.06 32.68
N ASN A 331 -22.21 -24.41 31.80
CA ASN A 331 -22.05 -25.53 30.87
C ASN A 331 -20.86 -25.31 29.92
N VAL A 332 -20.80 -24.14 29.28
CA VAL A 332 -19.73 -23.77 28.35
C VAL A 332 -18.37 -23.74 29.06
N LEU A 333 -18.28 -23.11 30.23
CA LEU A 333 -17.04 -23.05 31.02
C LEU A 333 -16.56 -24.45 31.43
N ALA A 334 -17.46 -25.35 31.81
CA ALA A 334 -17.13 -26.74 32.12
C ALA A 334 -16.59 -27.49 30.87
N MET A 335 -17.20 -27.27 29.70
CA MET A 335 -16.72 -27.88 28.45
C MET A 335 -15.35 -27.34 28.03
N ILE A 336 -15.10 -26.03 28.20
CA ILE A 336 -13.79 -25.41 27.94
C ILE A 336 -12.74 -25.97 28.90
N ALA A 337 -13.05 -26.05 30.20
CA ALA A 337 -12.13 -26.59 31.21
C ALA A 337 -11.75 -28.06 30.96
N ALA A 338 -12.65 -28.83 30.33
CA ALA A 338 -12.41 -30.22 29.95
C ALA A 338 -11.88 -30.41 28.52
N ASP A 339 -11.45 -29.34 27.83
CA ASP A 339 -10.97 -29.34 26.43
C ASP A 339 -11.91 -30.09 25.46
N ARG A 340 -13.23 -29.91 25.63
CA ARG A 340 -14.21 -30.64 24.82
C ARG A 340 -14.36 -30.02 23.44
N LYS A 341 -14.27 -30.85 22.40
CA LYS A 341 -14.34 -30.42 20.99
C LYS A 341 -15.69 -30.72 20.36
N VAL A 342 -16.78 -30.26 20.98
CA VAL A 342 -18.16 -30.51 20.52
C VAL A 342 -18.69 -29.38 19.62
N THR A 343 -19.58 -29.70 18.69
CA THR A 343 -20.14 -28.74 17.71
C THR A 343 -20.82 -27.56 18.40
N ALA A 344 -21.62 -27.81 19.44
CA ALA A 344 -22.34 -26.78 20.18
C ALA A 344 -21.41 -25.70 20.76
N LEU A 345 -20.29 -26.12 21.36
CA LEU A 345 -19.29 -25.21 21.90
C LEU A 345 -18.62 -24.39 20.80
N LYS A 346 -18.18 -25.05 19.73
CA LYS A 346 -17.47 -24.40 18.62
C LYS A 346 -18.33 -23.33 17.93
N GLN A 347 -19.63 -23.58 17.80
CA GLN A 347 -20.56 -22.63 17.19
C GLN A 347 -20.65 -21.35 18.03
N LEU A 348 -20.96 -21.48 19.32
CA LEU A 348 -21.06 -20.32 20.21
C LEU A 348 -19.72 -19.56 20.31
N GLN A 349 -18.58 -20.26 20.39
CA GLN A 349 -17.25 -19.62 20.37
C GLN A 349 -17.05 -18.77 19.10
N GLY A 350 -17.47 -19.28 17.93
CA GLY A 350 -17.47 -18.53 16.68
C GLY A 350 -18.24 -17.22 16.76
N HIS A 351 -19.45 -17.27 17.31
CA HIS A 351 -20.31 -16.09 17.47
C HIS A 351 -19.73 -15.08 18.49
N ILE A 352 -19.18 -15.55 19.60
CA ILE A 352 -18.50 -14.69 20.59
C ILE A 352 -17.31 -13.97 19.94
N TRP A 353 -16.46 -14.69 19.19
CA TRP A 353 -15.35 -14.06 18.45
C TRP A 353 -15.85 -13.07 17.41
N ARG A 354 -16.93 -13.38 16.69
CA ARG A 354 -17.53 -12.46 15.71
C ARG A 354 -17.93 -11.14 16.37
N THR A 355 -18.54 -11.18 17.55
CA THR A 355 -18.85 -9.98 18.35
C THR A 355 -17.57 -9.24 18.74
N GLY A 356 -16.55 -9.95 19.24
CA GLY A 356 -15.29 -9.33 19.65
C GLY A 356 -14.57 -8.61 18.51
N TYR A 357 -14.49 -9.23 17.33
CA TYR A 357 -13.92 -8.59 16.14
C TYR A 357 -14.75 -7.40 15.67
N LYS A 358 -16.08 -7.53 15.62
CA LYS A 358 -16.98 -6.44 15.19
C LYS A 358 -16.90 -5.22 16.10
N ASN A 359 -16.72 -5.43 17.40
CA ASN A 359 -16.61 -4.37 18.39
C ASN A 359 -15.18 -3.80 18.52
N GLY A 360 -14.20 -4.35 17.77
CA GLY A 360 -12.79 -3.96 17.88
C GLY A 360 -12.11 -4.41 19.17
N GLU A 361 -12.72 -5.32 19.93
CA GLU A 361 -12.16 -5.92 21.15
C GLU A 361 -11.12 -7.01 20.81
N LEU A 362 -11.24 -7.62 19.62
CA LEU A 362 -10.27 -8.56 19.05
C LEU A 362 -9.66 -8.01 17.77
N LYS A 363 -8.37 -8.30 17.58
CA LYS A 363 -7.64 -8.07 16.33
C LYS A 363 -6.82 -9.31 16.00
N GLY A 364 -6.95 -9.80 14.76
CA GLY A 364 -6.28 -11.01 14.31
C GLY A 364 -4.77 -10.75 14.28
N GLN A 365 -3.98 -11.72 14.70
CA GLN A 365 -2.53 -11.60 14.62
C GLN A 365 -1.98 -12.58 13.59
N VAL A 366 -1.18 -12.05 12.67
CA VAL A 366 -0.33 -12.86 11.78
C VAL A 366 1.11 -12.37 11.86
N PHE A 367 2.07 -13.24 11.52
CA PHE A 367 3.47 -12.86 11.42
C PHE A 367 3.70 -11.85 10.27
N GLN A 368 4.76 -11.04 10.37
CA GLN A 368 5.03 -9.92 9.47
C GLN A 368 5.24 -10.33 8.01
N ASP A 369 5.76 -11.52 7.77
CA ASP A 369 6.01 -12.07 6.42
C ASP A 369 4.75 -12.62 5.74
N VAL A 370 3.67 -12.86 6.49
CA VAL A 370 2.45 -13.50 5.96
C VAL A 370 1.76 -12.67 4.88
N PRO A 371 1.51 -11.35 5.05
CA PRO A 371 0.87 -10.55 4.01
C PRO A 371 1.69 -10.49 2.72
N GLU A 372 3.01 -10.37 2.83
CA GLU A 372 3.92 -10.31 1.69
C GLU A 372 3.94 -11.65 0.93
N ALA A 373 4.09 -12.78 1.64
CA ALA A 373 4.07 -14.11 1.02
C ALA A 373 2.74 -14.39 0.30
N LEU A 374 1.60 -14.10 0.96
CA LEU A 374 0.27 -14.25 0.37
C LEU A 374 0.11 -13.37 -0.88
N SER A 375 0.62 -12.14 -0.85
CA SER A 375 0.57 -11.24 -2.01
C SER A 375 1.43 -11.76 -3.15
N LEU A 376 2.65 -12.25 -2.88
CA LEU A 376 3.56 -12.80 -3.88
C LEU A 376 2.96 -14.05 -4.56
N TRP A 377 2.43 -14.98 -3.77
CA TRP A 377 1.77 -16.18 -4.32
C TRP A 377 0.55 -15.82 -5.14
N HIS A 378 -0.26 -14.87 -4.68
CA HIS A 378 -1.41 -14.39 -5.45
C HIS A 378 -0.98 -13.76 -6.79
N SER A 379 0.07 -12.93 -6.79
CA SER A 379 0.64 -12.35 -8.02
C SER A 379 1.28 -13.40 -8.93
N ALA A 380 1.73 -14.53 -8.39
CA ALA A 380 2.26 -15.67 -9.13
C ALA A 380 1.18 -16.64 -9.63
N GLU A 381 -0.11 -16.30 -9.48
CA GLU A 381 -1.28 -17.13 -9.81
C GLU A 381 -1.37 -18.43 -8.98
N SER A 382 -0.62 -18.54 -7.89
CA SER A 382 -0.75 -19.61 -6.93
C SER A 382 -2.01 -19.42 -6.08
N LYS A 383 -2.63 -20.53 -5.68
CA LYS A 383 -3.84 -20.51 -4.83
C LYS A 383 -3.48 -20.86 -3.39
N ALA A 384 -3.67 -19.92 -2.47
CA ALA A 384 -3.50 -20.15 -1.04
C ALA A 384 -4.81 -20.62 -0.39
N TYR A 385 -4.74 -21.71 0.37
CA TYR A 385 -5.84 -22.27 1.16
C TYR A 385 -5.41 -22.40 2.62
N ILE A 386 -6.36 -22.31 3.53
CA ILE A 386 -6.11 -22.52 4.97
C ILE A 386 -6.66 -23.88 5.38
N TYR A 387 -5.93 -24.62 6.20
CA TYR A 387 -6.41 -25.83 6.87
C TYR A 387 -6.05 -25.81 8.35
N SER A 388 -7.07 -25.66 9.20
CA SER A 388 -6.90 -25.52 10.65
C SER A 388 -7.98 -26.27 11.41
N SER A 389 -7.73 -26.60 12.69
CA SER A 389 -8.73 -27.20 13.58
C SER A 389 -9.87 -26.25 13.97
N GLY A 390 -9.65 -24.94 13.84
CA GLY A 390 -10.69 -23.92 14.00
C GLY A 390 -11.73 -24.00 12.88
N SER A 391 -12.99 -23.65 13.18
CA SER A 391 -14.06 -23.64 12.17
C SER A 391 -13.73 -22.67 11.03
N ARG A 392 -14.19 -22.95 9.81
CA ARG A 392 -14.00 -22.04 8.65
C ARG A 392 -14.43 -20.60 8.94
N GLU A 393 -15.46 -20.42 9.77
CA GLU A 393 -15.88 -19.09 10.20
C GLU A 393 -14.81 -18.39 11.05
N ALA A 394 -14.27 -19.07 12.07
CA ALA A 394 -13.21 -18.52 12.92
C ALA A 394 -11.97 -18.16 12.09
N GLN A 395 -11.60 -19.01 11.12
CA GLN A 395 -10.50 -18.72 10.20
C GLN A 395 -10.76 -17.44 9.40
N ARG A 396 -11.97 -17.27 8.83
CA ARG A 396 -12.36 -16.05 8.12
C ARG A 396 -12.34 -14.81 9.01
N LEU A 397 -12.70 -14.94 10.29
CA LEU A 397 -12.65 -13.84 11.24
C LEU A 397 -11.22 -13.40 11.54
N ILE A 398 -10.29 -14.35 11.74
CA ILE A 398 -8.86 -14.05 11.95
C ILE A 398 -8.30 -13.29 10.75
N PHE A 399 -8.39 -13.85 9.54
CA PHE A 399 -7.80 -13.24 8.34
C PHE A 399 -8.55 -12.00 7.83
N GLY A 400 -9.81 -11.83 8.21
CA GLY A 400 -10.59 -10.63 7.88
C GLY A 400 -10.26 -9.41 8.73
N ASN A 401 -9.67 -9.61 9.91
CA ASN A 401 -9.47 -8.55 10.91
C ASN A 401 -8.03 -8.50 11.42
N THR A 402 -7.04 -8.76 10.57
CA THR A 402 -5.64 -8.88 11.02
C THR A 402 -5.02 -7.54 11.44
N ASN A 403 -3.86 -7.60 12.09
CA ASN A 403 -2.95 -6.48 12.34
C ASN A 403 -2.49 -5.76 11.06
N PHE A 404 -2.66 -6.36 9.88
CA PHE A 404 -2.34 -5.81 8.56
C PHE A 404 -3.59 -5.55 7.68
N GLY A 405 -4.78 -5.57 8.28
CA GLY A 405 -6.05 -5.38 7.55
C GLY A 405 -6.65 -6.70 7.05
N ASP A 406 -7.57 -6.61 6.08
CA ASP A 406 -8.24 -7.79 5.51
C ASP A 406 -7.34 -8.49 4.49
N LEU A 407 -6.93 -9.73 4.81
CA LEU A 407 -6.09 -10.58 3.99
C LEU A 407 -6.91 -11.64 3.21
N ARG A 408 -8.23 -11.72 3.41
CA ARG A 408 -9.07 -12.75 2.77
C ARG A 408 -9.05 -12.67 1.25
N ARG A 409 -8.73 -11.51 0.67
CA ARG A 409 -8.54 -11.30 -0.77
C ARG A 409 -7.46 -12.21 -1.39
N TYR A 410 -6.51 -12.69 -0.60
CA TYR A 410 -5.44 -13.58 -1.06
C TYR A 410 -5.75 -15.07 -0.81
N ILE A 411 -6.81 -15.38 -0.07
CA ILE A 411 -7.15 -16.75 0.35
C ILE A 411 -8.27 -17.30 -0.53
N SER A 412 -7.98 -18.41 -1.21
CA SER A 412 -8.88 -19.08 -2.16
C SER A 412 -9.92 -19.98 -1.47
N GLY A 413 -9.66 -20.42 -0.24
CA GLY A 413 -10.61 -21.26 0.50
C GLY A 413 -10.10 -21.67 1.89
N TYR A 414 -10.99 -22.30 2.64
CA TYR A 414 -10.78 -22.69 4.03
C TYR A 414 -11.26 -24.13 4.23
N PHE A 415 -10.41 -24.94 4.86
CA PHE A 415 -10.68 -26.31 5.27
C PHE A 415 -10.60 -26.39 6.80
N ASP A 416 -11.42 -27.25 7.39
CA ASP A 416 -11.44 -27.48 8.82
C ASP A 416 -11.61 -28.98 9.12
N THR A 417 -11.86 -29.33 10.38
CA THR A 417 -12.02 -30.74 10.79
C THR A 417 -13.19 -31.47 10.14
N VAL A 418 -14.10 -30.77 9.45
CA VAL A 418 -15.15 -31.43 8.65
C VAL A 418 -14.54 -32.17 7.46
N THR A 419 -13.42 -31.68 6.93
CA THR A 419 -12.66 -32.35 5.86
C THR A 419 -11.93 -33.59 6.38
N GLY A 420 -11.58 -33.62 7.67
CA GLY A 420 -10.92 -34.73 8.34
C GLY A 420 -9.91 -34.26 9.40
N ASN A 421 -9.31 -35.20 10.12
CA ASN A 421 -8.27 -34.91 11.11
C ASN A 421 -6.95 -34.53 10.42
N LYS A 422 -6.29 -33.46 10.88
CA LYS A 422 -5.02 -32.97 10.33
C LYS A 422 -3.86 -33.98 10.45
N ARG A 423 -4.00 -35.02 11.27
CA ARG A 423 -2.99 -36.08 11.43
C ARG A 423 -3.27 -37.33 10.59
N GLU A 424 -4.23 -37.28 9.67
CA GLU A 424 -4.62 -38.40 8.82
C GLU A 424 -4.38 -38.06 7.35
N ALA A 425 -3.65 -38.92 6.63
CA ALA A 425 -3.33 -38.71 5.21
C ALA A 425 -4.58 -38.53 4.33
N ARG A 426 -5.67 -39.25 4.66
CA ARG A 426 -6.96 -39.15 3.97
C ARG A 426 -7.50 -37.72 3.88
N SER A 427 -7.30 -36.90 4.92
CA SER A 427 -7.75 -35.50 4.94
C SER A 427 -7.07 -34.68 3.83
N TYR A 428 -5.77 -34.91 3.62
CA TYR A 428 -5.01 -34.23 2.57
C TYR A 428 -5.34 -34.75 1.17
N THR A 429 -5.68 -36.03 1.04
CA THR A 429 -6.24 -36.57 -0.21
C THR A 429 -7.55 -35.87 -0.57
N GLU A 430 -8.44 -35.66 0.40
CA GLU A 430 -9.71 -34.95 0.17
C GLU A 430 -9.49 -33.48 -0.21
N ILE A 431 -8.54 -32.79 0.45
CA ILE A 431 -8.16 -31.42 0.11
C ILE A 431 -7.62 -31.36 -1.32
N PHE A 432 -6.72 -32.28 -1.68
CA PHE A 432 -6.16 -32.40 -3.03
C PHE A 432 -7.27 -32.49 -4.09
N LEU A 433 -8.24 -33.38 -3.89
CA LEU A 433 -9.37 -33.53 -4.80
C LEU A 433 -10.25 -32.26 -4.82
N SER A 434 -10.47 -31.64 -3.67
CA SER A 434 -11.31 -30.43 -3.53
C SER A 434 -10.72 -29.20 -4.23
N VAL A 435 -9.40 -29.04 -4.24
CA VAL A 435 -8.74 -27.87 -4.86
C VAL A 435 -8.54 -28.03 -6.37
N GLY A 436 -8.72 -29.25 -6.90
CA GLY A 436 -8.59 -29.55 -8.32
C GLY A 436 -7.16 -29.44 -8.85
N ALA A 437 -6.17 -29.86 -8.06
CA ALA A 437 -4.79 -30.02 -8.53
C ALA A 437 -4.65 -31.30 -9.37
N ASP A 438 -3.70 -31.33 -10.29
CA ASP A 438 -3.48 -32.50 -11.15
C ASP A 438 -2.73 -33.61 -10.40
N GLU A 439 -1.79 -33.24 -9.53
CA GLU A 439 -0.96 -34.15 -8.74
C GLU A 439 -0.83 -33.65 -7.29
N PRO A 440 -0.81 -34.52 -6.27
CA PRO A 440 -0.68 -34.12 -4.86
C PRO A 440 0.59 -33.29 -4.59
N SER A 441 1.69 -33.58 -5.30
CA SER A 441 2.96 -32.87 -5.16
C SER A 441 2.93 -31.42 -5.67
N GLN A 442 1.85 -30.98 -6.31
CA GLN A 442 1.63 -29.57 -6.69
C GLN A 442 1.16 -28.71 -5.52
N ILE A 443 0.77 -29.35 -4.41
CA ILE A 443 0.34 -28.69 -3.18
C ILE A 443 1.51 -28.72 -2.21
N THR A 444 1.97 -27.54 -1.79
CA THR A 444 2.93 -27.41 -0.68
C THR A 444 2.16 -27.05 0.59
N PHE A 445 2.23 -27.93 1.58
CA PHE A 445 1.64 -27.73 2.90
C PHE A 445 2.68 -27.19 3.90
N ALA A 446 2.35 -26.06 4.52
CA ALA A 446 3.13 -25.42 5.57
C ALA A 446 2.44 -25.59 6.92
N THR A 447 3.14 -26.16 7.90
CA THR A 447 2.68 -26.37 9.28
C THR A 447 3.87 -26.31 10.23
N ASP A 448 3.66 -26.03 11.51
CA ASP A 448 4.67 -26.22 12.56
C ASP A 448 4.65 -27.64 13.16
N VAL A 449 3.58 -28.40 12.91
CA VAL A 449 3.34 -29.70 13.56
C VAL A 449 3.89 -30.85 12.73
N LEU A 450 4.91 -31.54 13.24
CA LEU A 450 5.54 -32.69 12.57
C LEU A 450 4.53 -33.79 12.19
N ALA A 451 3.58 -34.12 13.06
CA ALA A 451 2.59 -35.17 12.78
C ALA A 451 1.68 -34.83 11.58
N GLU A 452 1.40 -33.55 11.36
CA GLU A 452 0.62 -33.08 10.21
C GLU A 452 1.46 -33.11 8.93
N ALA A 453 2.74 -32.72 9.02
CA ALA A 453 3.67 -32.84 7.90
C ALA A 453 3.85 -34.29 7.45
N VAL A 454 3.93 -35.24 8.38
CA VAL A 454 3.98 -36.69 8.08
C VAL A 454 2.72 -37.14 7.33
N ALA A 455 1.54 -36.79 7.83
CA ALA A 455 0.27 -37.16 7.20
C ALA A 455 0.11 -36.56 5.80
N ALA A 456 0.48 -35.29 5.60
CA ALA A 456 0.46 -34.65 4.29
C ALA A 456 1.45 -35.30 3.32
N LYS A 457 2.64 -35.67 3.79
CA LYS A 457 3.66 -36.34 2.97
C LYS A 457 3.23 -37.74 2.55
N GLU A 458 2.58 -38.49 3.43
CA GLU A 458 1.98 -39.79 3.12
C GLU A 458 0.92 -39.69 2.03
N ALA A 459 0.15 -38.59 2.01
CA ALA A 459 -0.80 -38.27 0.95
C ALA A 459 -0.15 -37.74 -0.36
N GLY A 460 1.18 -37.62 -0.41
CA GLY A 460 1.94 -37.23 -1.60
C GLY A 460 2.18 -35.73 -1.75
N LEU A 461 1.80 -34.90 -0.76
CA LEU A 461 2.03 -33.46 -0.82
C LEU A 461 3.51 -33.11 -0.63
N ASP A 462 3.90 -31.96 -1.17
CA ASP A 462 5.13 -31.29 -0.74
C ASP A 462 4.88 -30.66 0.64
N THR A 463 5.88 -30.68 1.52
CA THR A 463 5.69 -30.33 2.94
C THR A 463 6.87 -29.55 3.48
N VAL A 464 6.56 -28.45 4.17
CA VAL A 464 7.54 -27.58 4.82
C VAL A 464 7.13 -27.37 6.26
N ILE A 465 8.06 -27.56 7.19
CA ILE A 465 7.83 -27.28 8.61
C ILE A 465 8.27 -25.84 8.91
N LEU A 466 7.37 -25.03 9.48
CA LEU A 466 7.66 -23.65 9.86
C LEU A 466 8.18 -23.58 11.30
N GLU A 467 9.34 -22.94 11.46
CA GLU A 467 9.96 -22.68 12.74
C GLU A 467 9.68 -21.23 13.15
N ARG A 468 8.65 -21.02 13.99
CA ARG A 468 8.28 -19.72 14.52
C ARG A 468 8.64 -19.57 16.00
N PRO A 469 8.83 -18.34 16.49
CA PRO A 469 8.98 -18.09 17.92
C PRO A 469 7.81 -18.66 18.72
N GLY A 470 8.11 -19.52 19.70
CA GLY A 470 7.12 -20.18 20.56
C GLY A 470 6.72 -21.59 20.12
N ASN A 471 7.15 -22.05 18.94
CA ASN A 471 6.89 -23.42 18.49
C ASN A 471 7.68 -24.43 19.35
N ALA A 472 7.14 -25.65 19.47
CA ALA A 472 7.84 -26.75 20.13
C ALA A 472 9.10 -27.14 19.33
N PRO A 473 10.19 -27.56 20.01
CA PRO A 473 11.40 -27.98 19.31
C PRO A 473 11.14 -29.25 18.50
N LEU A 474 11.69 -29.29 17.29
CA LEU A 474 11.59 -30.45 16.41
C LEU A 474 12.58 -31.56 16.84
N PRO A 475 12.21 -32.84 16.75
CA PRO A 475 13.13 -33.94 17.01
C PRO A 475 14.22 -34.01 15.94
N SER A 476 15.46 -34.32 16.33
CA SER A 476 16.60 -34.43 15.41
C SER A 476 16.35 -35.48 14.32
N GLY A 477 16.67 -35.15 13.06
CA GLY A 477 16.59 -36.11 11.95
C GLY A 477 15.17 -36.37 11.41
N HIS A 478 14.22 -35.46 11.64
CA HIS A 478 12.83 -35.59 11.18
C HIS A 478 12.67 -35.64 9.64
N GLY A 479 13.66 -35.20 8.87
CA GLY A 479 13.73 -35.41 7.41
C GLY A 479 12.85 -34.49 6.55
N PHE A 480 12.24 -33.46 7.14
CA PHE A 480 11.44 -32.45 6.42
C PHE A 480 12.26 -31.19 6.15
N ARG A 481 11.93 -30.48 5.07
CA ARG A 481 12.41 -29.13 4.82
C ARG A 481 11.85 -28.20 5.90
N THR A 482 12.68 -27.35 6.48
CA THR A 482 12.24 -26.29 7.40
C THR A 482 12.34 -24.92 6.75
N ALA A 483 11.56 -23.97 7.26
CA ALA A 483 11.62 -22.56 6.90
C ALA A 483 11.33 -21.70 8.14
N SER A 484 11.94 -20.52 8.22
CA SER A 484 11.68 -19.56 9.31
C SER A 484 10.60 -18.52 8.95
N THR A 485 10.37 -18.35 7.64
CA THR A 485 9.41 -17.43 7.06
C THR A 485 8.67 -18.06 5.89
N LEU A 486 7.46 -17.59 5.59
CA LEU A 486 6.71 -18.03 4.40
C LEU A 486 7.35 -17.55 3.09
N LEU A 487 8.21 -16.52 3.12
CA LEU A 487 8.93 -16.01 1.94
C LEU A 487 10.01 -16.99 1.41
N GLU A 488 10.38 -17.97 2.22
CA GLU A 488 11.29 -19.06 1.84
C GLU A 488 10.59 -20.16 1.02
N ILE A 489 9.26 -20.20 1.05
CA ILE A 489 8.41 -21.13 0.29
C ILE A 489 8.06 -20.51 -1.07
#